data_AF-A0A2E5ZN95-F1
#
_entry.id   AF-A0A2E5ZN95-F1
#
_cell.length_a   1.000
_cell.length_b   1.000
_cell.length_c   1.000
_cell.angle_alpha   90.00
_cell.angle_beta   90.00
_cell.angle_gamma   90.00
#
_symmetry.space_group_name_H-M   'P 1'
#
loop_
_entity.id
_entity.type
_entity.pdbx_description
1 polymer ?
#
loop_
_entity_poly.entity_id
_entity_poly.type
_entity_poly.pdbx_seq_one_letter_code
_entity_poly.pdbx_strand_id
1 'polypeptide(L)'
;MREYKINAWALPKIKQFRTYIDIGAHKGTTAIPYIEKFKRVYAFEPNPETNKFIPNSIKMFPYKLGDIEKETVLYADEGKKQFSVTQKTLDSFLFDNIDLIKVDVGNSELDVLMGSVNTIVRWHPVVIFRNDLVVDFFKELRYNIKKHDSDWIAWNE
;
A
#
# COMPACT_ATOMS: atom_id res chain seq x y z
N MET A 1 8.45 4.56 4.76
CA MET A 1 8.93 3.20 5.05
C MET A 1 10.18 3.00 4.19
N ARG A 2 11.18 2.27 4.67
CA ARG A 2 12.43 2.06 3.92
C ARG A 2 12.45 0.64 3.35
N GLU A 3 13.10 0.44 2.20
CA GLU A 3 13.17 -0.85 1.50
C GLU A 3 13.66 -1.99 2.41
N TYR A 4 14.69 -1.76 3.22
CA TYR A 4 15.25 -2.81 4.09
C TYR A 4 14.21 -3.39 5.06
N LYS A 5 13.18 -2.62 5.46
CA LYS A 5 12.12 -3.07 6.36
C LYS A 5 11.23 -4.10 5.68
N ILE A 6 10.89 -3.88 4.40
CA ILE A 6 10.16 -4.85 3.59
C ILE A 6 10.99 -6.13 3.44
N ASN A 7 12.27 -6.00 3.09
CA ASN A 7 13.19 -7.13 2.93
C ASN A 7 13.34 -7.97 4.20
N ALA A 8 13.47 -7.33 5.37
CA ALA A 8 13.72 -8.00 6.63
C ALA A 8 12.45 -8.55 7.30
N TRP A 9 11.30 -7.90 7.13
CA TRP A 9 10.12 -8.20 7.94
C TRP A 9 8.95 -8.77 7.14
N ALA A 10 8.67 -8.22 5.95
CA ALA A 10 7.55 -8.68 5.13
C ALA A 10 7.93 -9.87 4.25
N LEU A 11 9.04 -9.79 3.49
CA LEU A 11 9.42 -10.84 2.55
C LEU A 11 9.56 -12.24 3.16
N PRO A 12 10.08 -12.43 4.39
CA PRO A 12 10.17 -13.76 4.98
C PRO A 12 8.81 -14.43 5.24
N LYS A 13 7.70 -13.67 5.20
CA LYS A 13 6.34 -14.17 5.35
C LYS A 13 5.64 -14.46 4.01
N ILE A 14 6.25 -14.05 2.89
CA ILE A 14 5.67 -14.20 1.56
C ILE A 14 5.98 -15.58 0.99
N LYS A 15 4.94 -16.29 0.53
CA LYS A 15 5.06 -17.64 -0.07
C LYS A 15 5.22 -17.62 -1.58
N GLN A 16 4.70 -16.60 -2.26
CA GLN A 16 4.74 -16.44 -3.72
C GLN A 16 5.01 -14.98 -4.08
N PHE A 17 5.65 -14.71 -5.22
CA PHE A 17 6.00 -13.36 -5.65
C PHE A 17 5.25 -12.99 -6.95
N ARG A 18 3.91 -12.93 -6.90
CA ARG A 18 3.06 -12.65 -8.07
C ARG A 18 2.76 -11.16 -8.16
N THR A 19 1.99 -10.60 -7.22
CA THR A 19 1.61 -9.18 -7.25
C THR A 19 2.00 -8.46 -5.97
N TYR A 20 2.73 -7.34 -6.11
CA TYR A 20 3.02 -6.38 -5.05
C TYR A 20 2.29 -5.06 -5.32
N ILE A 21 1.63 -4.51 -4.29
CA ILE A 21 0.97 -3.21 -4.30
C ILE A 21 1.67 -2.26 -3.32
N ASP A 22 2.26 -1.18 -3.85
CA ASP A 22 2.87 -0.08 -3.10
C ASP A 22 1.91 1.10 -3.01
N ILE A 23 1.31 1.32 -1.83
CA ILE A 23 0.37 2.42 -1.55
C ILE A 23 1.09 3.56 -0.83
N GLY A 24 0.98 4.77 -1.37
CA GLY A 24 1.81 5.90 -0.98
C GLY A 24 3.22 5.75 -1.54
N ALA A 25 3.32 5.47 -2.84
CA ALA A 25 4.57 5.10 -3.49
C ALA A 25 5.56 6.25 -3.63
N HIS A 26 5.11 7.51 -3.53
CA HIS A 26 5.91 8.72 -3.67
C HIS A 26 6.72 8.72 -4.98
N LYS A 27 8.03 8.46 -4.93
CA LYS A 27 8.91 8.39 -6.11
C LYS A 27 9.23 6.94 -6.53
N GLY A 28 8.51 5.96 -5.98
CA GLY A 28 8.69 4.54 -6.25
C GLY A 28 9.86 3.89 -5.53
N THR A 29 10.45 4.52 -4.51
CA THR A 29 11.65 4.02 -3.83
C THR A 29 11.46 2.66 -3.15
N THR A 30 10.23 2.31 -2.79
CA THR A 30 9.86 1.00 -2.23
C THR A 30 9.19 0.07 -3.24
N ALA A 31 9.05 0.49 -4.50
CA ALA A 31 8.47 -0.30 -5.59
C ALA A 31 9.53 -0.78 -6.59
N ILE A 32 10.44 0.12 -6.98
CA ILE A 32 11.50 -0.11 -7.97
C ILE A 32 12.38 -1.33 -7.65
N PRO A 33 12.84 -1.55 -6.39
CA PRO A 33 13.69 -2.71 -6.08
C PRO A 33 13.02 -4.08 -6.31
N TYR A 34 11.69 -4.11 -6.48
CA TYR A 34 10.90 -5.34 -6.52
C TYR A 34 10.39 -5.72 -7.91
N ILE A 35 10.70 -4.94 -8.96
CA ILE A 35 10.21 -5.19 -10.33
C ILE A 35 10.70 -6.52 -10.91
N GLU A 36 11.91 -6.95 -10.56
CA GLU A 36 12.46 -8.25 -11.00
C GLU A 36 12.05 -9.41 -10.09
N LYS A 37 11.55 -9.10 -8.88
CA LYS A 37 11.20 -10.11 -7.87
C LYS A 37 9.75 -10.55 -7.96
N PHE A 38 8.83 -9.60 -8.15
CA PHE A 38 7.41 -9.88 -8.33
C PHE A 38 7.04 -9.88 -9.80
N LYS A 39 6.12 -10.77 -10.21
CA LYS A 39 5.61 -10.77 -11.59
C LYS A 39 4.97 -9.44 -11.97
N ARG A 40 4.39 -8.73 -11.01
CA ARG A 40 3.69 -7.44 -11.17
C ARG A 40 3.93 -6.55 -9.97
N VAL A 41 4.23 -5.28 -10.23
CA VAL A 41 4.30 -4.23 -9.22
C VAL A 41 3.35 -3.11 -9.61
N TYR A 42 2.44 -2.78 -8.71
CA TYR A 42 1.49 -1.67 -8.84
C TYR A 42 1.81 -0.59 -7.82
N ALA A 43 1.80 0.67 -8.25
CA ALA A 43 2.09 1.81 -7.39
C ALA A 43 0.91 2.78 -7.36
N PHE A 44 0.53 3.23 -6.17
CA PHE A 44 -0.48 4.27 -5.97
C PHE A 44 0.16 5.54 -5.41
N GLU A 45 0.12 6.61 -6.18
CA GLU A 45 0.62 7.93 -5.76
C GLU A 45 -0.19 9.06 -6.43
N PRO A 46 -1.08 9.74 -5.67
CA PRO A 46 -1.91 10.81 -6.22
C PRO A 46 -1.17 12.12 -6.47
N ASN A 47 -0.01 12.36 -5.84
CA ASN A 47 0.70 13.63 -6.02
C ASN A 47 1.43 13.68 -7.39
N PRO A 48 1.03 14.57 -8.31
CA PRO A 48 1.66 14.69 -9.62
C PRO A 48 3.13 15.12 -9.56
N GLU A 49 3.56 15.77 -8.47
CA GLU A 49 4.95 16.18 -8.31
C GLU A 49 5.88 15.01 -7.99
N THR A 50 5.35 13.90 -7.46
CA THR A 50 6.15 12.75 -7.03
C THR A 50 5.92 11.56 -7.96
N ASN A 51 4.69 11.30 -8.40
CA ASN A 51 4.38 10.16 -9.26
C ASN A 51 5.08 10.21 -10.62
N LYS A 52 5.43 11.40 -11.11
CA LYS A 52 6.20 11.60 -12.36
C LYS A 52 7.60 10.97 -12.34
N PHE A 53 8.11 10.62 -11.16
CA PHE A 53 9.40 9.96 -11.00
C PHE A 53 9.30 8.44 -10.97
N ILE A 54 8.08 7.87 -10.94
CA ILE A 54 7.88 6.42 -10.98
C ILE A 54 8.12 5.95 -12.43
N PRO A 55 9.01 4.96 -12.67
CA PRO A 55 9.34 4.53 -14.02
C PRO A 55 8.20 3.74 -14.67
N ASN A 56 8.15 3.78 -16.01
CA ASN A 56 7.13 3.09 -16.82
C ASN A 56 7.12 1.56 -16.67
N SER A 57 8.18 0.96 -16.11
CA SER A 57 8.22 -0.48 -15.78
C SER A 57 7.25 -0.84 -14.64
N ILE A 58 6.76 0.14 -13.89
CA ILE A 58 5.76 -0.03 -12.84
C ILE A 58 4.45 0.57 -13.34
N LYS A 59 3.36 -0.20 -13.25
CA LYS A 59 2.03 0.35 -13.54
C LYS A 59 1.60 1.24 -12.38
N MET A 60 1.68 2.54 -12.61
CA MET A 60 1.36 3.60 -11.65
C MET A 60 -0.10 4.07 -11.81
N PHE A 61 -0.77 4.23 -10.68
CA PHE A 61 -2.14 4.72 -10.57
C PHE A 61 -2.14 6.07 -9.84
N PRO A 62 -2.59 7.17 -10.48
CA PRO A 62 -2.58 8.51 -9.90
C PRO A 62 -3.79 8.75 -8.98
N TYR A 63 -4.09 7.78 -8.11
CA TYR A 63 -5.26 7.80 -7.24
C TYR A 63 -4.86 7.81 -5.78
N LYS A 64 -5.61 8.58 -4.98
CA LYS A 64 -5.61 8.41 -3.54
C LYS A 64 -6.41 7.15 -3.22
N LEU A 65 -5.95 6.34 -2.27
CA LEU A 65 -6.77 5.24 -1.77
C LEU A 65 -7.47 5.62 -0.47
N GLY A 66 -8.65 5.04 -0.26
CA GLY A 66 -9.45 5.19 0.96
C GLY A 66 -10.62 4.22 0.98
N ASP A 67 -11.54 4.45 1.90
CA ASP A 67 -12.71 3.61 2.19
C ASP A 67 -13.87 3.80 1.20
N ILE A 68 -13.96 4.99 0.60
CA ILE A 68 -15.00 5.35 -0.38
C ILE A 68 -14.41 6.00 -1.63
N GLU A 69 -15.13 5.90 -2.75
CA GLU A 69 -14.80 6.63 -3.97
C GLU A 69 -15.35 8.06 -3.92
N LYS A 70 -14.50 9.06 -4.16
CA LYS A 70 -14.88 10.48 -4.18
C LYS A 70 -13.81 11.35 -4.83
N GLU A 71 -14.20 12.51 -5.33
CA GLU A 71 -13.23 13.59 -5.58
C GLU A 71 -12.83 14.24 -4.26
N THR A 72 -11.55 14.59 -4.13
CA THR A 72 -11.01 15.19 -2.91
C THR A 72 -9.80 16.07 -3.20
N VAL A 73 -9.33 16.77 -2.17
CA VAL A 73 -8.13 17.62 -2.24
C VAL A 73 -6.98 16.91 -1.55
N LEU A 74 -5.88 16.74 -2.28
CA LEU A 74 -4.60 16.35 -1.73
C LEU A 74 -3.82 17.60 -1.33
N TYR A 75 -3.41 17.65 -0.07
CA TYR A 75 -2.51 18.69 0.45
C TYR A 75 -1.07 18.19 0.39
N ALA A 76 -0.19 18.96 -0.24
CA ALA A 76 1.24 18.67 -0.36
C ALA A 76 2.08 19.85 0.14
N ASP A 77 3.37 19.62 0.35
CA ASP A 77 4.32 20.63 0.86
C ASP A 77 3.81 21.31 2.14
N GLU A 78 3.44 20.49 3.13
CA GLU A 78 2.87 20.93 4.42
C GLU A 78 1.63 21.83 4.28
N GLY A 79 0.83 21.59 3.24
CA GLY A 79 -0.41 22.32 2.97
C GLY A 79 -0.24 23.53 2.07
N LYS A 80 0.98 23.85 1.61
CA LYS A 80 1.25 24.96 0.69
C LYS A 80 0.74 24.70 -0.73
N LYS A 81 0.58 23.44 -1.11
CA LYS A 81 0.07 23.02 -2.42
C LYS A 81 -1.17 22.16 -2.29
N GLN A 82 -2.06 22.31 -3.26
CA GLN A 82 -3.32 21.57 -3.32
C GLN A 82 -3.52 21.00 -4.72
N PHE A 83 -3.95 19.75 -4.79
CA PHE A 83 -4.30 19.07 -6.03
C PHE A 83 -5.68 18.45 -5.92
N SER A 84 -6.53 18.65 -6.92
CA SER A 84 -7.77 17.87 -7.04
C SER A 84 -7.41 16.46 -7.49
N VAL A 85 -7.82 15.46 -6.71
CA VAL A 85 -7.50 14.05 -6.98
C VAL A 85 -8.72 13.18 -6.73
N THR A 86 -8.82 12.11 -7.51
CA THR A 86 -9.83 11.07 -7.28
C THR A 86 -9.32 10.11 -6.19
N GLN A 87 -10.16 9.88 -5.18
CA GLN A 87 -10.01 8.79 -4.23
C GLN A 87 -10.77 7.55 -4.72
N LYS A 88 -10.14 6.38 -4.60
CA LYS A 88 -10.74 5.07 -4.92
C LYS A 88 -10.54 4.07 -3.79
N THR A 89 -11.34 3.02 -3.77
CA THR A 89 -11.07 1.84 -2.93
C THR A 89 -10.08 0.94 -3.64
N LEU A 90 -9.26 0.17 -2.91
CA LEU A 90 -8.39 -0.82 -3.56
C LEU A 90 -9.22 -1.93 -4.20
N ASP A 91 -10.35 -2.28 -3.57
CA ASP A 91 -11.26 -3.31 -4.04
C ASP A 91 -11.81 -3.03 -5.45
N SER A 92 -11.97 -1.76 -5.86
CA SER A 92 -12.51 -1.44 -7.19
C SER A 92 -11.57 -1.76 -8.36
N PHE A 93 -10.29 -2.04 -8.09
CA PHE A 93 -9.32 -2.42 -9.11
C PHE A 93 -9.35 -3.91 -9.47
N LEU A 94 -10.00 -4.74 -8.66
CA LEU A 94 -10.17 -6.18 -8.90
C LEU A 94 -8.86 -6.91 -9.23
N PHE A 95 -7.76 -6.50 -8.60
CA PHE A 95 -6.47 -7.16 -8.77
C PHE A 95 -6.52 -8.62 -8.30
N ASP A 96 -5.64 -9.42 -8.90
CA ASP A 96 -5.51 -10.84 -8.58
C ASP A 96 -4.12 -11.18 -8.00
N ASN A 97 -4.09 -12.30 -7.30
CA ASN A 97 -2.84 -12.93 -6.84
C ASN A 97 -1.94 -11.99 -6.03
N ILE A 98 -2.52 -11.25 -5.08
CA ILE A 98 -1.79 -10.25 -4.30
C ILE A 98 -1.06 -10.93 -3.16
N ASP A 99 0.26 -10.77 -3.13
CA ASP A 99 1.13 -11.41 -2.15
C ASP A 99 1.72 -10.41 -1.15
N LEU A 100 1.86 -9.14 -1.55
CA LEU A 100 2.34 -8.06 -0.69
C LEU A 100 1.53 -6.78 -0.90
N ILE A 101 1.16 -6.13 0.20
CA ILE A 101 0.68 -4.76 0.21
C ILE A 101 1.56 -3.95 1.18
N LYS A 102 2.12 -2.85 0.72
CA LYS A 102 2.72 -1.84 1.59
C LYS A 102 1.80 -0.64 1.64
N VAL A 103 1.52 -0.14 2.84
CA VAL A 103 0.70 1.06 3.05
C VAL A 103 1.51 2.07 3.84
N ASP A 104 1.66 3.27 3.28
CA ASP A 104 2.40 4.37 3.92
C ASP A 104 1.83 5.71 3.46
N VAL A 105 0.63 6.01 3.97
CA VAL A 105 -0.14 7.22 3.62
C VAL A 105 -0.43 8.08 4.86
N GLY A 106 0.28 7.83 5.97
CA GLY A 106 0.10 8.54 7.23
C GLY A 106 -1.20 8.15 7.93
N ASN A 107 -2.00 9.15 8.33
CA ASN A 107 -3.16 8.92 9.18
C ASN A 107 -4.31 8.16 8.48
N SER A 108 -4.35 8.14 7.16
CA SER A 108 -5.39 7.45 6.37
C SER A 108 -5.11 5.98 6.09
N GLU A 109 -4.11 5.37 6.73
CA GLU A 109 -3.81 3.93 6.52
C GLU A 109 -4.99 3.02 6.85
N LEU A 110 -5.76 3.33 7.91
CA LEU A 110 -6.97 2.57 8.25
C LEU A 110 -8.04 2.70 7.16
N ASP A 111 -8.31 3.92 6.68
CA ASP A 111 -9.30 4.15 5.60
C ASP A 111 -8.95 3.36 4.35
N VAL A 112 -7.67 3.35 3.96
CA VAL A 112 -7.18 2.55 2.83
C VAL A 112 -7.49 1.08 3.02
N LEU A 113 -7.21 0.53 4.20
CA LEU A 113 -7.41 -0.89 4.50
C LEU A 113 -8.90 -1.25 4.60
N MET A 114 -9.74 -0.36 5.09
CA MET A 114 -11.20 -0.50 5.04
C MET A 114 -11.71 -0.56 3.59
N GLY A 115 -11.13 0.21 2.67
CA GLY A 115 -11.40 0.12 1.23
C GLY A 115 -10.70 -1.05 0.51
N SER A 116 -10.02 -1.92 1.26
CA SER A 116 -9.24 -3.05 0.73
C SER A 116 -9.70 -4.41 1.28
N VAL A 117 -10.81 -4.46 2.04
CA VAL A 117 -11.22 -5.65 2.78
C VAL A 117 -11.43 -6.86 1.87
N ASN A 118 -12.14 -6.71 0.75
CA ASN A 118 -12.40 -7.85 -0.14
C ASN A 118 -11.10 -8.37 -0.75
N THR A 119 -10.20 -7.45 -1.12
CA THR A 119 -8.86 -7.76 -1.63
C THR A 119 -8.04 -8.54 -0.61
N ILE A 120 -8.01 -8.07 0.64
CA ILE A 120 -7.23 -8.67 1.74
C ILE A 120 -7.77 -10.06 2.07
N VAL A 121 -9.09 -10.18 2.28
CA VAL A 121 -9.74 -11.46 2.62
C VAL A 121 -9.65 -12.48 1.47
N ARG A 122 -9.65 -12.02 0.21
CA ARG A 122 -9.56 -12.93 -0.93
C ARG A 122 -8.15 -13.49 -1.12
N TRP A 123 -7.13 -12.63 -1.05
CA TRP A 123 -5.77 -12.99 -1.45
C TRP A 123 -4.82 -13.26 -0.30
N HIS A 124 -5.20 -12.91 0.92
CA HIS A 124 -4.41 -13.09 2.13
C HIS A 124 -2.97 -12.53 2.03
N PRO A 125 -2.76 -11.32 1.50
CA PRO A 125 -1.41 -10.79 1.29
C PRO A 125 -0.71 -10.56 2.63
N VAL A 126 0.62 -10.57 2.61
CA VAL A 126 1.38 -9.94 3.69
C VAL A 126 1.17 -8.43 3.59
N VAL A 127 0.89 -7.77 4.71
CA VAL A 127 0.68 -6.32 4.75
C VAL A 127 1.68 -5.66 5.69
N ILE A 128 2.34 -4.60 5.23
CA ILE A 128 3.23 -3.77 6.06
C ILE A 128 2.69 -2.34 6.12
N PHE A 129 2.57 -1.80 7.33
CA PHE A 129 1.94 -0.51 7.62
C PHE A 129 2.58 0.15 8.85
N ARG A 130 2.20 1.38 9.22
CA ARG A 130 2.81 2.09 10.36
C ARG A 130 1.84 2.41 11.50
N ASN A 131 0.58 2.67 11.18
CA ASN A 131 -0.36 3.23 12.13
C ASN A 131 -0.84 2.18 13.15
N ASP A 132 -0.68 2.46 14.44
CA ASP A 132 -1.11 1.56 15.53
C ASP A 132 -2.64 1.30 15.49
N LEU A 133 -3.46 2.22 14.95
CA LEU A 133 -4.91 2.05 14.82
C LEU A 133 -5.31 0.91 13.87
N VAL A 134 -4.41 0.50 12.98
CA VAL A 134 -4.65 -0.59 12.01
C VAL A 134 -4.52 -1.98 12.66
N VAL A 135 -3.92 -2.06 13.85
CA VAL A 135 -3.65 -3.35 14.50
C VAL A 135 -4.95 -4.11 14.77
N ASP A 136 -5.99 -3.46 15.28
CA ASP A 136 -7.24 -4.14 15.63
C ASP A 136 -8.01 -4.59 14.38
N PHE A 137 -7.93 -3.85 13.27
CA PHE A 137 -8.44 -4.28 11.97
C PHE A 137 -7.89 -5.66 11.55
N PHE A 138 -6.57 -5.86 11.64
CA PHE A 138 -5.97 -7.15 11.28
C PHE A 138 -6.24 -8.26 12.32
N LYS A 139 -6.42 -7.92 13.60
CA LYS A 139 -6.82 -8.90 14.63
C LYS A 139 -8.21 -9.45 14.34
N GLU A 140 -9.16 -8.59 13.97
CA GLU A 140 -10.52 -8.99 13.60
C GLU A 140 -10.52 -9.93 12.38
N LEU A 141 -9.63 -9.69 11.42
CA LEU A 141 -9.42 -10.57 10.26
C LEU A 141 -8.59 -11.82 10.58
N ARG A 142 -8.23 -12.05 11.86
CA ARG A 142 -7.44 -13.20 12.35
C ARG A 142 -6.06 -13.32 11.71
N TYR A 143 -5.45 -12.20 11.34
CA TYR A 143 -4.05 -12.17 10.91
C TYR A 143 -3.12 -12.28 12.12
N ASN A 144 -1.96 -12.90 11.90
CA ASN A 144 -0.81 -12.72 12.77
C ASN A 144 -0.27 -11.31 12.59
N ILE A 145 0.11 -10.64 13.69
CA ILE A 145 0.62 -9.26 13.66
C ILE A 145 1.87 -9.16 14.52
N LYS A 146 2.86 -8.38 14.05
CA LYS A 146 4.07 -8.10 14.82
C LYS A 146 4.57 -6.67 14.58
N LYS A 147 4.91 -5.97 15.65
CA LYS A 147 5.58 -4.66 15.59
C LYS A 147 7.08 -4.84 15.36
N HIS A 148 7.64 -4.00 14.50
CA HIS A 148 9.06 -3.87 14.23
C HIS A 148 9.42 -2.38 14.16
N ASP A 149 10.16 -1.89 15.15
CA ASP A 149 10.44 -0.46 15.33
C ASP A 149 9.15 0.40 15.30
N SER A 150 9.01 1.23 14.27
CA SER A 150 7.89 2.15 14.02
C SER A 150 6.84 1.58 13.05
N ASP A 151 6.98 0.34 12.61
CA ASP A 151 6.12 -0.27 11.59
C ASP A 151 5.58 -1.61 12.10
N TRP A 152 4.54 -2.09 11.43
CA TRP A 152 3.87 -3.35 11.71
C TRP A 152 3.84 -4.21 10.47
N ILE A 153 3.91 -5.52 10.69
CA ILE A 153 3.58 -6.51 9.68
C ILE A 153 2.34 -7.29 10.11
N ALA A 154 1.46 -7.59 9.16
CA ALA A 154 0.37 -8.53 9.30
C ALA A 154 0.51 -9.63 8.23
N TRP A 155 0.36 -10.89 8.61
CA TRP A 155 0.37 -12.01 7.67
C TRP A 155 -0.64 -13.10 8.08
N ASN A 156 -1.07 -13.89 7.10
CA ASN A 156 -1.94 -15.05 7.30
C ASN A 156 -1.13 -16.34 7.06
N GLU A 157 -1.30 -17.36 7.91
CA GLU A 157 -0.53 -18.61 7.87
C GLU A 157 -1.27 -19.76 7.19
#